data_AF-W0RKZ7-F1
#
_entry.id   AF-W0RKZ7-F1
#
_cell.length_a   1.000
_cell.length_b   1.000
_cell.length_c   1.000
_cell.angle_alpha   90.00
_cell.angle_beta   90.00
_cell.angle_gamma   90.00
#
_symmetry.space_group_name_H-M   'P 1'
#
loop_
_entity.id
_entity.type
_entity.pdbx_description
1 polymer ?
#
loop_
_entity_poly.entity_id
_entity_poly.type
_entity_poly.pdbx_seq_one_letter_code
_entity_poly.pdbx_strand_id
1 'polypeptide(L)'
;MLGKLFPESIFARKLPPDAERRMRLAQARAEESLVRAHVDNALMFMDTLAEDMSFDRAIDTYIRVMGIPEPLASTVATRALVVLGQDLVPFRRRQRTATEGDDARQPVGKPKLRLDDAADARARRRA
;
A
#
# COMPACT_ATOMS: atom_id res chain seq x y z
N MET A 1 -23.80 -53.32 6.01
CA MET A 1 -22.95 -52.67 7.03
C MET A 1 -21.55 -52.42 6.46
N LEU A 2 -21.36 -51.41 5.59
CA LEU A 2 -20.06 -51.09 4.97
C LEU A 2 -19.64 -49.60 5.13
N GLY A 3 -20.32 -48.82 5.98
CA GLY A 3 -20.07 -47.38 6.15
C GLY A 3 -18.96 -47.01 7.15
N LYS A 4 -18.20 -47.98 7.67
CA LYS A 4 -17.14 -47.75 8.70
C LYS A 4 -15.71 -47.92 8.16
N LEU A 5 -15.52 -48.09 6.85
CA LEU A 5 -14.22 -48.43 6.24
C LEU A 5 -13.48 -47.24 5.61
N PHE A 6 -14.05 -46.02 5.62
CA PHE A 6 -13.37 -44.82 5.13
C PHE A 6 -13.18 -43.83 6.27
N PRO A 7 -11.93 -43.42 6.59
CA PRO A 7 -11.68 -42.43 7.64
C PRO A 7 -12.36 -41.11 7.25
N GLU A 8 -13.12 -40.52 8.18
CA GLU A 8 -13.92 -39.29 8.00
C GLU A 8 -13.12 -38.00 7.65
N SER A 9 -11.83 -38.09 7.29
CA SER A 9 -10.99 -36.91 7.11
C SER A 9 -9.98 -36.97 5.97
N ILE A 10 -10.24 -37.70 4.89
CA ILE A 10 -9.41 -37.58 3.67
C ILE A 10 -9.78 -36.32 2.86
N PHE A 11 -11.01 -35.83 2.98
CA PHE A 11 -11.48 -34.63 2.29
C PHE A 11 -11.84 -33.52 3.26
N ALA A 12 -11.26 -32.33 3.07
CA ALA A 12 -11.61 -31.14 3.83
C ALA A 12 -13.11 -30.86 3.69
N ARG A 13 -13.86 -30.88 4.81
CA ARG A 13 -15.26 -30.48 4.81
C ARG A 13 -15.35 -29.02 4.33
N LYS A 14 -16.23 -28.75 3.35
CA LYS A 14 -16.46 -27.40 2.84
C LYS A 14 -16.94 -26.50 4.00
N LEU A 15 -16.31 -25.34 4.15
CA LEU A 15 -16.75 -24.37 5.16
C LEU A 15 -18.17 -23.89 4.87
N PRO A 16 -19.00 -23.64 5.90
CA PRO A 16 -20.24 -22.88 5.72
C PRO A 16 -19.96 -21.51 5.09
N PRO A 17 -20.85 -20.97 4.23
CA PRO A 17 -20.61 -19.71 3.51
C PRO A 17 -20.19 -18.54 4.41
N ASP A 18 -20.80 -18.42 5.60
CA ASP A 18 -20.48 -17.36 6.56
C ASP A 18 -19.09 -17.53 7.20
N ALA A 19 -18.67 -18.78 7.42
CA ALA A 19 -17.34 -19.08 7.93
C ALA A 19 -16.27 -18.79 6.85
N GLU A 20 -16.56 -19.16 5.59
CA GLU A 20 -15.69 -18.86 4.46
C GLU A 20 -15.53 -17.33 4.25
N ARG A 21 -16.63 -16.57 4.32
CA ARG A 21 -16.57 -15.10 4.23
C ARG A 21 -15.73 -14.48 5.35
N ARG A 22 -15.91 -14.94 6.60
CA ARG A 22 -15.11 -14.46 7.75
C ARG A 22 -13.64 -14.80 7.61
N MET A 23 -13.32 -16.01 7.15
CA MET A 23 -11.95 -16.44 6.89
C MET A 23 -11.30 -15.55 5.82
N ARG A 24 -11.96 -15.30 4.69
CA ARG A 24 -11.44 -14.42 3.64
C ARG A 24 -11.18 -12.99 4.15
N LEU A 25 -12.07 -12.46 4.99
CA LEU A 25 -11.86 -11.13 5.60
C LEU A 25 -10.66 -11.13 6.56
N ALA A 26 -10.53 -12.17 7.38
CA ALA A 26 -9.40 -12.30 8.30
C ALA A 26 -8.08 -12.44 7.53
N GLN A 27 -8.07 -13.23 6.46
CA GLN A 27 -6.93 -13.37 5.57
C GLN A 27 -6.55 -12.02 4.94
N ALA A 28 -7.50 -11.29 4.35
CA ALA A 28 -7.22 -9.98 3.76
C ALA A 28 -6.64 -8.98 4.78
N ARG A 29 -7.13 -8.99 6.02
CA ARG A 29 -6.58 -8.16 7.10
C ARG A 29 -5.16 -8.57 7.49
N ALA A 30 -4.88 -9.88 7.53
CA ALA A 30 -3.55 -10.39 7.83
C ALA A 30 -2.56 -10.00 6.72
N GLU A 31 -2.95 -10.17 5.45
CA GLU A 31 -2.14 -9.76 4.30
C GLU A 31 -1.82 -8.26 4.32
N GLU A 32 -2.81 -7.42 4.59
CA GLU A 32 -2.59 -5.97 4.70
C GLU A 32 -1.71 -5.60 5.89
N SER A 33 -1.87 -6.28 7.03
CA SER A 33 -1.04 -6.06 8.23
C SER A 33 0.41 -6.48 7.98
N LEU A 34 0.63 -7.58 7.25
CA LEU A 34 1.95 -8.06 6.87
C LEU A 34 2.66 -7.05 5.95
N VAL A 35 1.96 -6.54 4.94
CA VAL A 35 2.50 -5.49 4.05
C VAL A 35 2.90 -4.26 4.86
N ARG A 36 2.01 -3.78 5.74
CA ARG A 36 2.28 -2.61 6.59
C ARG A 36 3.51 -2.81 7.45
N ALA A 37 3.62 -3.94 8.14
CA ALA A 37 4.77 -4.25 8.98
C ALA A 37 6.07 -4.24 8.17
N HIS A 38 6.07 -4.82 6.97
CA HIS A 38 7.27 -4.79 6.13
C HIS A 38 7.63 -3.40 5.63
N VAL A 39 6.65 -2.55 5.32
CA VAL A 39 6.90 -1.15 4.93
C VAL A 39 7.50 -0.36 6.07
N ASP A 40 6.92 -0.46 7.27
CA ASP A 40 7.42 0.24 8.47
C ASP A 40 8.87 -0.17 8.78
N ASN A 41 9.16 -1.48 8.71
CA ASN A 41 10.51 -2.00 8.90
C ASN A 41 11.48 -1.58 7.78
N ALA A 42 11.04 -1.54 6.52
CA ALA A 42 11.86 -1.10 5.39
C ALA A 42 12.24 0.37 5.53
N LEU A 43 11.30 1.23 5.95
CA LEU A 43 11.55 2.65 6.22
C LEU A 43 12.58 2.83 7.34
N MET A 44 12.43 2.08 8.43
CA MET A 44 13.42 2.08 9.52
C MET A 44 14.81 1.61 9.04
N PHE A 45 14.86 0.55 8.23
CA PHE A 45 16.10 0.03 7.67
C PHE A 45 16.79 1.06 6.76
N MET A 46 16.02 1.74 5.91
CA MET A 46 16.52 2.79 5.03
C MET A 46 17.03 4.00 5.79
N ASP A 47 16.30 4.45 6.81
CA ASP A 47 16.69 5.58 7.66
C ASP A 47 18.00 5.28 8.41
N THR A 48 18.15 4.05 8.91
CA THR A 48 19.36 3.60 9.61
C THR A 48 20.59 3.56 8.69
N LEU A 49 20.40 3.32 7.39
CA LEU A 49 21.49 3.14 6.41
C LEU A 49 21.61 4.31 5.42
N ALA A 50 20.97 5.44 5.71
CA ALA A 50 20.89 6.57 4.79
C ALA A 50 22.28 7.16 4.42
N GLU A 51 23.26 7.05 5.31
CA GLU A 51 24.64 7.52 5.07
C GLU A 51 25.47 6.52 4.24
N ASP A 52 25.11 5.23 4.27
CA ASP A 52 25.89 4.14 3.65
C ASP A 52 25.40 3.77 2.25
N MET A 53 24.11 3.99 1.94
CA MET A 53 23.54 3.61 0.64
C MET A 53 22.32 4.43 0.21
N SER A 54 22.06 4.45 -1.09
CA SER A 54 20.85 5.07 -1.64
C SER A 54 19.59 4.31 -1.25
N PHE A 55 18.45 5.01 -1.18
CA PHE A 55 17.14 4.43 -0.88
C PHE A 55 16.80 3.25 -1.80
N ASP A 56 17.03 3.36 -3.11
CA ASP A 56 16.77 2.27 -4.05
C ASP A 56 17.55 1.00 -3.70
N ARG A 57 18.85 1.15 -3.36
CA ARG A 57 19.70 0.03 -2.97
C ARG A 57 19.29 -0.55 -1.61
N ALA A 58 18.85 0.29 -0.68
CA ALA A 58 18.38 -0.14 0.62
C ALA A 58 17.07 -0.95 0.53
N ILE A 59 16.13 -0.56 -0.33
CA ILE A 59 14.89 -1.33 -0.59
C ILE A 59 15.23 -2.72 -1.13
N ASP A 60 16.06 -2.79 -2.16
CA ASP A 60 16.49 -4.07 -2.75
C ASP A 60 17.21 -4.96 -1.74
N THR A 61 18.04 -4.36 -0.88
CA THR A 61 18.77 -5.06 0.17
C THR A 61 17.83 -5.61 1.24
N TYR A 62 16.89 -4.80 1.71
CA TYR A 62 15.89 -5.21 2.70
C TYR A 62 15.05 -6.39 2.19
N ILE A 63 14.51 -6.30 0.98
CA ILE A 63 13.70 -7.36 0.37
C ILE A 63 14.47 -8.68 0.30
N ARG A 64 15.74 -8.60 -0.11
CA ARG A 64 16.62 -9.76 -0.24
C ARG A 64 16.96 -10.38 1.10
N VAL A 65 17.37 -9.58 2.08
CA VAL A 65 17.76 -10.05 3.42
C VAL A 65 16.57 -10.67 4.16
N MET A 66 15.40 -10.03 4.05
CA MET A 66 14.18 -10.52 4.67
C MET A 66 13.50 -11.66 3.89
N GLY A 67 14.02 -12.02 2.70
CA GLY A 67 13.50 -13.12 1.89
C GLY A 67 12.06 -12.92 1.46
N ILE A 68 11.63 -11.68 1.18
CA ILE A 68 10.24 -11.37 0.88
C ILE A 68 9.91 -11.90 -0.53
N PRO A 69 8.93 -12.82 -0.68
CA PRO A 69 8.60 -13.40 -1.98
C PRO A 69 7.77 -12.43 -2.83
N GLU A 70 7.77 -12.64 -4.15
CA GLU A 70 6.79 -12.00 -5.04
C GLU A 70 5.40 -12.61 -4.85
N PRO A 71 4.31 -11.82 -5.00
CA PRO A 71 4.25 -10.40 -5.39
C PRO A 71 4.36 -9.41 -4.20
N LEU A 72 4.60 -9.92 -2.99
CA LEU A 72 4.64 -9.10 -1.78
C LEU A 72 5.81 -8.11 -1.81
N ALA A 73 6.98 -8.53 -2.30
CA ALA A 73 8.15 -7.67 -2.45
C ALA A 73 7.85 -6.42 -3.27
N SER A 74 7.25 -6.59 -4.46
CA SER A 74 6.83 -5.48 -5.32
C SER A 74 5.88 -4.50 -4.61
N THR A 75 4.95 -5.04 -3.81
CA THR A 75 3.99 -4.22 -3.05
C THR A 75 4.67 -3.43 -1.93
N VAL A 76 5.60 -4.05 -1.21
CA VAL A 76 6.37 -3.39 -0.14
C VAL A 76 7.24 -2.28 -0.71
N ALA A 77 7.98 -2.53 -1.79
CA ALA A 77 8.83 -1.53 -2.45
C ALA A 77 8.01 -0.31 -2.89
N THR A 78 6.90 -0.55 -3.60
CA THR A 78 6.04 0.53 -4.11
C THR A 78 5.48 1.38 -2.97
N ARG A 79 4.98 0.75 -1.90
CA ARG A 79 4.41 1.48 -0.75
C ARG A 79 5.46 2.24 0.04
N ALA A 80 6.66 1.66 0.23
CA ALA A 80 7.76 2.36 0.89
C ALA A 80 8.17 3.63 0.11
N LEU A 81 8.29 3.54 -1.22
CA LEU A 81 8.56 4.70 -2.08
C LEU A 81 7.45 5.76 -2.02
N VAL A 82 6.18 5.35 -1.93
CA VAL A 82 5.06 6.29 -1.76
C VAL A 82 5.21 7.08 -0.45
N VAL A 83 5.54 6.40 0.66
CA VAL A 83 5.73 7.06 1.96
C VAL A 83 6.93 8.01 1.91
N LEU A 84 8.09 7.58 1.39
CA LEU A 84 9.25 8.46 1.22
C LEU A 84 8.95 9.68 0.35
N GLY A 85 8.18 9.49 -0.73
CA GLY A 85 7.75 10.57 -1.60
C GLY A 85 6.86 11.60 -0.89
N GLN A 86 6.02 11.16 0.06
CA GLN A 86 5.19 12.05 0.86
C GLN A 86 5.99 12.93 1.80
N ASP A 87 7.17 12.51 2.26
CA ASP A 87 8.04 13.31 3.11
C ASP A 87 8.89 14.31 2.31
N LEU A 88 9.29 13.96 1.08
CA LEU A 88 10.08 14.81 0.19
C LEU A 88 9.28 15.96 -0.47
N VAL A 89 8.01 15.74 -0.79
CA VAL A 89 7.15 16.75 -1.45
C VAL A 89 6.85 17.98 -0.57
N PRO A 90 6.65 17.88 0.76
CA PRO A 90 6.59 19.00 1.68
C PRO A 90 7.84 19.88 1.65
N PHE A 91 9.04 19.28 1.59
CA PHE A 91 10.29 20.04 1.53
C PHE A 91 10.39 20.88 0.26
N ARG A 92 9.99 20.35 -0.91
CA ARG A 92 10.00 21.13 -2.16
C ARG A 92 8.97 22.27 -2.16
N ARG A 93 7.85 22.12 -1.46
CA ARG A 93 6.86 23.20 -1.30
C ARG A 93 7.36 24.28 -0.34
N ARG A 94 8.02 23.89 0.75
CA ARG A 94 8.59 24.80 1.76
C ARG A 94 9.83 25.54 1.24
N GLN A 95 10.69 24.87 0.48
CA GLN A 95 11.82 25.49 -0.22
C GLN A 95 11.34 26.47 -1.31
N ARG A 96 10.32 26.11 -2.11
CA ARG A 96 9.74 27.07 -3.06
C ARG A 96 9.21 28.32 -2.36
N THR A 97 8.46 28.18 -1.27
CA THR A 97 7.97 29.35 -0.51
C THR A 97 9.09 30.15 0.19
N ALA A 98 10.24 29.54 0.47
CA ALA A 98 11.39 30.21 1.06
C ALA A 98 12.26 30.92 0.01
N THR A 99 12.33 30.37 -1.21
CA THR A 99 13.04 30.98 -2.35
C THR A 99 12.17 32.00 -3.10
N GLU A 100 10.84 31.85 -3.06
CA GLU A 100 9.85 32.80 -3.63
C GLU A 100 9.48 33.92 -2.62
N GLY A 101 10.24 34.07 -1.55
CA GLY A 101 9.97 35.00 -0.45
C GLY A 101 10.39 36.47 -0.68
N ASP A 102 10.77 36.88 -1.89
CA ASP A 102 11.12 38.29 -2.15
C ASP A 102 10.71 38.83 -3.53
N ASP A 103 9.83 38.17 -4.28
CA ASP A 103 9.24 38.84 -5.46
C ASP A 103 7.83 38.34 -5.82
N ALA A 104 6.94 39.31 -6.00
CA ALA A 104 5.50 39.15 -6.10
C ALA A 104 5.03 38.39 -7.36
N ARG A 105 4.18 37.36 -7.21
CA ARG A 105 3.03 37.13 -8.11
C ARG A 105 1.98 36.12 -7.61
N GLN A 106 0.74 36.61 -7.51
CA GLN A 106 -0.60 36.00 -7.47
C GLN A 106 -0.80 34.52 -7.02
N PRO A 107 -1.79 34.25 -6.15
CA PRO A 107 -2.14 32.88 -5.77
C PRO A 107 -2.80 32.13 -6.94
N VAL A 108 -2.08 31.18 -7.54
CA VAL A 108 -2.67 30.20 -8.46
C VAL A 108 -3.61 29.30 -7.64
N GLY A 109 -4.91 29.57 -7.74
CA GLY A 109 -5.95 28.78 -7.10
C GLY A 109 -5.86 27.32 -7.54
N LYS A 110 -5.78 26.40 -6.58
CA LYS A 110 -5.91 24.96 -6.85
C LYS A 110 -7.23 24.72 -7.60
N PRO A 111 -7.24 23.99 -8.74
CA PRO A 111 -8.50 23.64 -9.37
C PRO A 111 -9.28 22.75 -8.40
N LYS A 112 -10.44 23.24 -7.93
CA LYS A 112 -11.38 22.44 -7.14
C LYS A 112 -11.93 21.36 -8.07
N LEU A 113 -11.46 20.12 -7.90
CA LEU A 113 -12.08 18.96 -8.50
C LEU A 113 -13.49 18.82 -7.90
N ARG A 114 -14.51 19.28 -8.62
CA ARG A 114 -15.91 19.10 -8.25
C ARG A 114 -16.29 17.66 -8.55
N LEU A 115 -16.31 16.83 -7.50
CA LEU A 115 -16.71 15.43 -7.58
C LEU A 115 -18.19 15.27 -8.01
N ASP A 116 -19.01 16.30 -7.81
CA ASP A 116 -20.43 16.31 -8.17
C ASP A 116 -20.65 16.33 -9.69
N ASP A 117 -19.78 17.00 -10.45
CA ASP A 117 -19.92 17.14 -11.92
C ASP A 117 -19.70 15.78 -12.65
N ALA A 118 -18.91 14.89 -12.05
CA ALA A 118 -18.63 13.56 -12.61
C ALA A 118 -19.79 12.56 -12.39
N ALA A 119 -20.58 12.74 -11.32
CA ALA A 119 -21.75 11.90 -11.04
C ALA A 119 -22.91 12.22 -12.00
N ASP A 120 -23.15 13.50 -12.26
CA ASP A 120 -24.24 13.97 -13.13
C ASP A 120 -24.06 13.59 -14.61
N ALA A 121 -22.83 13.52 -15.10
CA ALA A 121 -22.52 13.10 -16.46
C ALA A 121 -22.83 11.61 -16.70
N ARG A 122 -22.77 10.78 -15.65
CA ARG A 122 -23.05 9.34 -15.74
C ARG A 122 -24.54 9.03 -15.66
N ALA A 123 -25.30 9.81 -14.90
CA ALA A 123 -26.76 9.70 -14.81
C ALA A 123 -27.44 10.09 -16.15
N ARG A 124 -26.96 11.15 -16.81
CA ARG A 124 -27.50 11.61 -18.10
C ARG A 124 -27.22 10.70 -19.30
N ARG A 125 -26.28 9.75 -19.18
CA ARG A 125 -25.98 8.75 -20.23
C ARG A 125 -26.78 7.46 -20.11
N ARG A 126 -27.62 7.33 -19.07
CA ARG A 126 -28.45 6.13 -18.80
C ARG A 126 -29.96 6.39 -18.89
N ALA A 127 -30.36 7.60 -19.28
CA ALA A 127 -31.72 7.94 -19.68
C ALA A 127 -31.76 8.03 -21.22
#